data_AF-A0A4V0YH35-F1
#
_entry.id   AF-A0A4V0YH35-F1
#
_cell.length_a   1.000
_cell.length_b   1.000
_cell.length_c   1.000
_cell.angle_alpha   90.00
_cell.angle_beta   90.00
_cell.angle_gamma   90.00
#
_symmetry.space_group_name_H-M   'P 1'
#
loop_
_entity.id
_entity.type
_entity.pdbx_description
1 polymer ?
#
loop_
_entity_poly.entity_id
_entity_poly.type
_entity_poly.pdbx_seq_one_letter_code
_entity_poly.pdbx_strand_id
1 'polypeptide(L)' 'MSLRRAGRMHQLSIGYQHRGKRVLALIDETTVTVIHIDTGEILSEHTIDPDHSYWRNQLTTPGRWPQK' A
#
# COMPACT_ATOMS: atom_id res chain seq x y z
N MET A 1 -1.19 0.20 -6.87
CA MET A 1 0.22 0.02 -7.31
C MET A 1 0.56 -1.45 -7.11
N SER A 2 1.43 -2.03 -7.93
CA SER A 2 1.91 -3.40 -7.73
C SER A 2 3.39 -3.40 -7.34
N LEU A 3 3.76 -4.31 -6.45
CA LEU A 3 5.12 -4.58 -6.01
C LEU A 3 5.42 -6.06 -6.23
N ARG A 4 6.63 -6.41 -6.72
CA ARG A 4 7.07 -7.81 -6.79
C ARG A 4 8.05 -8.09 -5.65
N ARG A 5 7.76 -9.12 -4.84
CA ARG A 5 8.60 -9.60 -3.74
C ARG A 5 8.61 -11.13 -3.75
N ALA A 6 9.79 -11.74 -3.54
CA ALA A 6 9.95 -13.20 -3.54
C ALA A 6 9.31 -13.91 -4.76
N GLY A 7 9.43 -13.31 -5.96
CA GLY A 7 8.86 -13.84 -7.20
C GLY A 7 7.34 -13.67 -7.36
N ARG A 8 6.62 -13.15 -6.36
CA ARG A 8 5.17 -12.93 -6.38
C ARG A 8 4.83 -11.46 -6.55
N MET A 9 3.73 -11.17 -7.26
CA MET A 9 3.19 -9.82 -7.38
C MET A 9 2.18 -9.59 -6.26
N HIS A 10 2.32 -8.47 -5.56
CA HIS A 10 1.42 -8.00 -4.51
C HIS A 10 0.83 -6.65 -4.90
N GLN A 11 -0.47 -6.48 -4.73
CA GLN A 11 -1.17 -5.25 -4.99
C GLN A 11 -1.27 -4.43 -3.70
N LEU A 12 -0.83 -3.19 -3.77
CA LEU A 12 -0.87 -2.19 -2.70
C LEU A 12 -2.09 -1.27 -2.92
N SER A 13 -2.98 -1.19 -1.92
CA SER A 13 -4.14 -0.32 -1.98
C SER A 13 -3.78 1.13 -1.62
N ILE A 14 -3.46 1.96 -2.62
CA ILE A 14 -3.10 3.36 -2.38
C ILE A 14 -4.32 4.29 -2.52
N GLY A 15 -5.31 3.88 -3.30
CA GLY A 15 -6.49 4.67 -3.64
C GLY A 15 -6.38 5.35 -5.01
N TYR A 16 -7.52 5.56 -5.66
CA TYR A 16 -7.59 6.08 -7.03
C TYR A 16 -7.10 7.52 -7.16
N GLN A 17 -7.27 8.33 -6.12
CA GLN A 17 -6.87 9.74 -6.05
C GLN A 17 -5.35 9.96 -6.21
N HIS A 18 -4.53 8.92 -6.05
CA HIS A 18 -3.08 8.99 -6.26
C HIS A 18 -2.64 8.46 -7.63
N ARG A 19 -3.58 8.23 -8.56
CA ARG A 19 -3.28 7.77 -9.92
C ARG A 19 -2.36 8.76 -10.65
N GLY A 20 -1.31 8.24 -11.28
CA GLY A 20 -0.35 9.04 -12.06
C GLY A 20 0.65 9.83 -11.21
N LYS A 21 0.52 9.82 -9.88
CA LYS A 21 1.50 10.45 -8.99
C LYS A 21 2.79 9.65 -8.99
N ARG A 22 3.94 10.34 -9.00
CA ARG A 22 5.26 9.72 -8.85
C ARG A 22 5.50 9.42 -7.38
N VAL A 23 5.99 8.23 -7.09
CA VAL A 23 6.15 7.75 -5.71
C VAL A 23 7.52 7.15 -5.47
N LEU A 24 7.98 7.27 -4.23
CA LEU A 24 9.04 6.47 -3.63
C LEU A 24 8.38 5.40 -2.76
N ALA A 25 8.76 4.14 -2.93
CA ALA A 25 8.36 3.06 -2.03
C ALA A 25 9.56 2.67 -1.16
N LEU A 26 9.43 2.86 0.15
CA LEU A 26 10.36 2.34 1.14
C LEU A 26 9.86 0.98 1.60
N ILE A 27 10.73 -0.03 1.58
CA ILE A 27 10.40 -1.42 1.88
C ILE A 27 11.40 -1.91 2.90
N ASP A 28 10.91 -2.31 4.07
CA ASP A 28 11.69 -3.05 5.06
C ASP A 28 11.22 -4.51 5.15
N GLU A 29 11.65 -5.24 6.18
CA GLU A 29 11.31 -6.65 6.36
C GLU A 29 9.81 -6.90 6.55
N THR A 30 9.09 -5.91 7.10
CA THR A 30 7.72 -6.04 7.62
C THR A 30 6.73 -5.08 6.98
N THR A 31 7.20 -3.96 6.41
CA THR A 31 6.34 -2.89 5.91
C THR A 31 6.74 -2.36 4.55
N VAL A 32 5.74 -1.80 3.86
CA VAL A 32 5.92 -0.98 2.66
C VAL A 32 5.26 0.37 2.91
N THR A 33 6.03 1.44 2.82
CA THR A 33 5.57 2.83 2.92
C THR A 33 5.67 3.49 1.56
N VAL A 34 4.55 4.04 1.07
CA VAL A 34 4.51 4.74 -0.23
C VAL A 34 4.44 6.24 0.00
N ILE A 35 5.39 6.97 -0.60
CA ILE A 35 5.63 8.39 -0.37
C ILE A 35 5.52 9.15 -1.68
N HIS A 36 4.83 10.28 -1.69
CA HIS A 36 4.83 11.20 -2.84
C HIS A 36 6.21 11.84 -3.01
N ILE A 37 6.83 11.68 -4.18
CA ILE A 37 8.25 12.04 -4.34
C ILE A 37 8.51 13.54 -4.20
N ASP A 38 7.57 14.39 -4.65
CA ASP A 38 7.79 15.84 -4.68
C ASP A 38 7.41 16.53 -3.35
N THR A 39 6.56 15.91 -2.53
CA THR A 39 6.03 16.54 -1.29
C THR A 39 6.50 15.85 -0.03
N GLY A 40 7.00 14.61 -0.11
CA GLY A 40 7.32 13.79 1.06
C GLY A 40 6.09 13.27 1.82
N GLU A 41 4.88 13.48 1.30
CA GLU A 41 3.65 13.00 1.92
C GLU A 41 3.58 11.46 1.89
N ILE A 42 3.28 10.82 3.02
CA ILE A 42 2.98 9.39 3.08
C ILE A 42 1.56 9.17 2.54
N LEU A 43 1.46 8.41 1.45
CA LEU A 43 0.20 8.10 0.78
C LEU A 43 -0.47 6.83 1.32
N SER A 44 0.35 5.84 1.70
CA SER A 44 -0.14 4.57 2.24
C SER A 44 0.95 3.79 2.96
N GLU A 45 0.53 2.97 3.93
CA GLU A 45 1.39 2.02 4.64
C GLU A 45 0.76 0.62 4.58
N HIS A 46 1.61 -0.38 4.39
CA HIS A 46 1.18 -1.77 4.18
C HIS A 46 2.02 -2.72 5.01
N THR A 47 1.37 -3.68 5.67
CA THR A 47 2.06 -4.82 6.29
C THR A 47 2.34 -5.86 5.22
N ILE A 48 3.56 -6.38 5.20
CA ILE A 48 3.96 -7.46 4.32
C ILE A 48 3.34 -8.75 4.84
N ASP A 49 2.47 -9.33 4.02
CA ASP A 49 1.87 -10.64 4.23
C ASP A 49 2.18 -11.53 3.02
N PRO A 50 3.15 -12.46 3.12
CA PRO A 50 3.58 -13.29 1.99
C PRO A 50 2.47 -14.20 1.43
N ASP A 51 1.45 -14.50 2.23
CA ASP A 51 0.37 -15.42 1.89
C ASP A 51 -0.77 -14.72 1.14
N HIS A 52 -0.77 -13.38 1.14
CA HIS A 52 -1.79 -12.57 0.47
C HIS A 52 -1.22 -11.77 -0.70
N SER A 53 -1.91 -11.82 -1.85
CA SER A 53 -1.58 -11.02 -3.03
C SER A 53 -2.05 -9.57 -2.93
N TYR A 54 -2.81 -9.21 -1.89
CA TYR A 54 -3.34 -7.87 -1.68
C TYR A 54 -2.97 -7.39 -0.29
N TRP A 55 -2.29 -6.25 -0.21
CA TRP A 55 -1.94 -5.60 1.06
C TRP A 55 -2.71 -4.30 1.20
N ARG A 56 -3.58 -4.27 2.21
CA ARG A 56 -4.43 -3.12 2.52
C ARG A 56 -3.60 -1.94 3.03
N ASN A 57 -4.14 -0.74 2.92
CA ASN A 57 -3.60 0.46 3.55
C ASN A 57 -3.97 0.44 5.03
N GLN A 58 -2.98 0.55 5.91
CA GLN A 58 -3.20 0.63 7.35
C GLN A 58 -3.56 2.06 7.79
N LEU A 59 -3.33 3.07 6.95
CA LEU A 59 -3.73 4.46 7.23
C LEU A 59 -5.23 4.70 7.00
N THR A 60 -5.92 3.81 6.29
CA THR A 60 -7.36 3.93 6.07
C THR A 60 -8.11 3.15 7.15
N THR A 61 -9.13 3.77 7.76
CA THR A 61 -10.05 3.08 8.65
C THR A 61 -10.65 1.86 7.95
N PRO A 62 -10.67 0.67 8.59
CA PRO A 62 -11.32 -0.50 8.01
C PRO A 62 -12.75 -0.17 7.60
N GLY A 63 -13.14 -0.57 6.39
CA GLY A 63 -14.48 -0.34 5.87
C GLY A 63 -15.55 -0.86 6.84
N ARG A 64 -16.62 -0.09 7.01
CA ARG A 64 -17.77 -0.48 7.84
C ARG A 64 -18.56 -1.55 7.08
N TRP A 65 -18.58 -2.78 7.58
CA TRP A 65 -19.63 -3.72 7.19
C TRP A 65 -20.94 -3.28 7.84
N PRO A 66 -22.08 -3.21 7.12
CA PRO A 66 -23.36 -2.97 7.75
C PRO A 66 -23.62 -4.10 8.74
N GLN A 67 -23.72 -3.77 10.02
CA GLN A 67 -24.29 -4.68 11.01
C GLN A 67 -25.80 -4.76 10.72
N LYS A 68 -26.32 -5.98 10.60
CA LYS A 68 -27.77 -6.22 10.51
C LYS A 68 -28.46 -5.84 11.80
#